data_AF-A0AA88EGT0-F1
#
_entry.id   AF-A0AA88EGT0-F1
#
_cell.length_a   1.000
_cell.length_b   1.000
_cell.length_c   1.000
_cell.angle_alpha   90.00
_cell.angle_beta   90.00
_cell.angle_gamma   90.00
#
_symmetry.space_group_name_H-M   'P 1'
#
loop_
_entity.id
_entity.type
_entity.pdbx_description
1 polymer ?
#
loop_
_entity_poly.entity_id
_entity_poly.type
_entity_poly.pdbx_seq_one_letter_code
_entity_poly.pdbx_strand_id
1 'polypeptide(L)'
;MAIISAITKTCKKHFHLQILTTVLIVLYLSASTVEQQLRYDPVDDIAIDCGFSGNNTPLDTRSWIGDINSKHFSQSEGRNKDSVTLEASEQQIVDMVPYRTARLSHSEFTY
;
A
#
# COMPACT_ATOMS: atom_id res chain seq x y z
N MET A 1 61.30 -28.47 -13.87
CA MET A 1 59.90 -28.96 -13.83
C MET A 1 59.16 -28.67 -12.51
N ALA A 2 59.79 -28.76 -11.32
CA ALA A 2 59.09 -28.60 -10.04
C ALA A 2 58.49 -27.19 -9.77
N ILE A 3 59.19 -26.12 -10.18
CA ILE A 3 58.78 -24.72 -9.91
C ILE A 3 57.50 -24.35 -10.67
N ILE A 4 57.36 -24.75 -11.93
CA ILE A 4 56.17 -24.48 -12.77
C ILE A 4 54.93 -25.19 -12.19
N SER A 5 55.11 -26.40 -11.66
CA SER A 5 54.04 -27.16 -10.99
C SER A 5 53.58 -26.49 -9.69
N ALA A 6 54.49 -25.92 -8.91
CA ALA A 6 54.15 -25.19 -7.67
C ALA A 6 53.39 -23.87 -7.95
N ILE A 7 53.79 -23.13 -8.99
CA ILE A 7 53.15 -21.87 -9.40
C ILE A 7 51.72 -22.13 -9.90
N THR A 8 51.54 -23.12 -10.77
CA THR A 8 50.21 -23.51 -11.28
C THR A 8 49.27 -24.00 -10.18
N LYS A 9 49.78 -24.75 -9.19
CA LYS A 9 49.00 -25.21 -8.03
C LYS A 9 48.58 -24.06 -7.12
N THR A 10 49.46 -23.09 -6.88
CA THR A 10 49.17 -21.89 -6.08
C THR A 10 48.17 -20.98 -6.78
N CYS A 11 48.32 -20.78 -8.09
CA CYS A 11 47.40 -19.99 -8.92
C CYS A 11 46.00 -20.63 -8.99
N LYS A 12 45.92 -21.96 -9.14
CA LYS A 12 44.67 -22.72 -9.09
C LYS A 12 43.97 -22.61 -7.73
N LYS A 13 44.74 -22.67 -6.63
CA LYS A 13 44.20 -22.48 -5.27
C LYS A 13 43.67 -21.06 -5.06
N HIS A 14 44.38 -20.04 -5.54
CA HIS A 14 43.95 -18.65 -5.48
C HIS A 14 42.67 -18.42 -6.30
N PHE A 15 42.59 -18.98 -7.51
CA PHE A 15 41.41 -18.90 -8.36
C PHE A 15 40.19 -19.61 -7.74
N HIS A 16 40.37 -20.80 -7.17
CA HIS A 16 39.29 -21.49 -6.44
C HIS A 16 38.84 -20.74 -5.19
N LEU A 17 39.77 -20.11 -4.46
CA LEU A 17 39.45 -19.29 -3.29
C LEU A 17 38.62 -18.07 -3.69
N GLN A 18 38.96 -17.41 -4.80
CA GLN A 18 38.20 -16.29 -5.34
C GLN A 18 36.78 -16.70 -5.77
N ILE A 19 36.64 -17.82 -6.48
CA ILE A 19 35.32 -18.35 -6.87
C ILE A 19 34.48 -18.71 -5.64
N LEU A 20 35.09 -19.33 -4.63
CA LEU A 20 34.38 -19.67 -3.40
C LEU A 20 33.89 -18.40 -2.69
N THR A 21 34.72 -17.37 -2.59
CA THR A 21 34.32 -16.09 -1.98
C THR A 21 33.21 -15.40 -2.74
N THR A 22 33.23 -15.39 -4.08
CA THR A 22 32.16 -14.77 -4.87
C THR A 22 30.85 -15.54 -4.75
N VAL A 23 30.90 -16.88 -4.75
CA VAL A 23 29.71 -17.73 -4.52
C VAL A 23 29.12 -17.46 -3.14
N LEU A 24 29.94 -17.36 -2.09
CA LEU A 24 29.48 -17.06 -0.73
C LEU A 24 28.85 -15.65 -0.63
N ILE A 25 29.42 -14.66 -1.31
CA ILE A 25 28.87 -13.29 -1.34
C ILE A 25 27.53 -13.28 -2.08
N VAL A 26 27.40 -13.96 -3.23
CA VAL A 26 26.15 -14.07 -3.97
C VAL A 26 25.08 -14.79 -3.15
N LEU A 27 25.45 -15.89 -2.47
CA LEU A 27 24.55 -16.60 -1.56
C LEU A 27 24.10 -15.71 -0.41
N TYR A 28 25.01 -14.95 0.21
CA TYR A 28 24.69 -14.01 1.28
C TYR A 28 23.74 -12.89 0.81
N LEU A 29 24.00 -12.28 -0.35
CA LEU A 29 23.13 -11.27 -0.96
C LEU A 29 21.77 -11.82 -1.38
N SER A 30 21.68 -13.09 -1.77
CA SER A 30 20.40 -13.75 -2.06
C SER A 30 19.63 -14.14 -0.80
N ALA A 31 20.34 -14.38 0.31
CA ALA A 31 19.79 -14.74 1.61
C ALA A 31 19.36 -13.54 2.45
N SER A 32 19.83 -12.32 2.12
CA SER A 32 19.23 -11.09 2.63
C SER A 32 17.87 -10.88 1.96
N THR A 33 16.89 -11.69 2.38
CA THR A 33 15.49 -11.39 2.15
C THR A 33 15.18 -10.10 2.88
N VAL A 34 14.77 -9.12 2.07
CA VAL A 34 13.97 -7.93 2.42
C VAL A 34 13.54 -7.98 3.87
N GLU A 35 14.06 -7.04 4.66
CA GLU A 35 13.54 -6.73 5.98
C GLU A 35 12.01 -6.63 5.84
N GLN A 36 11.30 -7.68 6.25
CA GLN A 36 9.86 -7.63 6.42
C GLN A 36 9.66 -6.69 7.60
N GLN A 37 9.77 -5.39 7.33
CA GLN A 37 9.14 -4.37 8.13
C GLN A 37 7.70 -4.84 8.21
N LEU A 38 7.31 -5.40 9.36
CA LEU A 38 5.97 -5.90 9.63
C LEU A 38 5.02 -4.78 9.26
N ARG A 39 4.49 -4.85 8.02
CA ARG A 39 3.57 -3.86 7.51
C ARG A 39 2.35 -4.02 8.40
N TYR A 40 1.98 -2.94 9.07
CA TYR A 40 0.76 -2.92 9.86
C TYR A 40 -0.41 -3.33 8.96
N ASP A 41 -1.05 -4.43 9.33
CA ASP A 41 -2.25 -4.93 8.68
C ASP A 41 -3.43 -4.59 9.60
N PRO A 42 -4.24 -3.57 9.27
CA PRO A 42 -5.36 -3.19 10.11
C PRO A 42 -6.40 -4.31 10.16
N VAL A 43 -6.96 -4.54 11.35
CA VAL A 43 -8.10 -5.48 11.51
C VAL A 43 -9.30 -5.02 10.68
N ASP A 44 -9.50 -3.71 10.60
CA ASP A 44 -10.54 -3.06 9.80
C ASP A 44 -9.93 -1.95 8.91
N ASP A 45 -10.10 -2.05 7.60
CA ASP A 45 -9.79 -0.99 6.63
C ASP A 45 -11.10 -0.34 6.17
N ILE A 46 -11.50 0.73 6.86
CA ILE A 46 -12.74 1.46 6.60
C ILE A 46 -12.38 2.79 5.94
N ALA A 47 -12.79 2.96 4.69
CA ALA A 47 -12.67 4.22 3.96
C ALA A 47 -14.08 4.68 3.55
N ILE A 48 -14.49 5.86 4.00
CA ILE A 48 -15.84 6.39 3.76
C ILE A 48 -15.82 7.40 2.61
N ASP A 49 -16.68 7.18 1.61
CA ASP A 49 -16.97 8.14 0.54
C ASP A 49 -18.21 8.97 0.93
N CYS A 50 -17.96 10.14 1.52
CA CYS A 50 -18.99 10.96 2.13
C CYS A 50 -19.95 11.53 1.07
N GLY A 51 -21.26 11.38 1.28
CA GLY A 51 -22.26 11.83 0.33
C GLY A 51 -22.40 10.94 -0.93
N PHE A 52 -21.77 9.75 -0.92
CA PHE A 52 -21.95 8.73 -1.94
C PHE A 52 -22.80 7.56 -1.42
N SER A 53 -23.43 6.80 -2.33
CA SER A 53 -24.14 5.55 -1.99
C SER A 53 -23.52 4.36 -2.73
N GLY A 54 -23.26 3.27 -2.01
CA GLY A 54 -22.72 2.04 -2.59
C GLY A 54 -21.23 1.86 -2.29
N ASN A 55 -20.53 1.09 -3.11
CA ASN A 55 -19.09 0.83 -2.96
C ASN A 55 -18.35 1.35 -4.19
N ASN A 56 -17.17 1.90 -3.97
CA ASN A 56 -16.33 2.47 -5.02
C ASN A 56 -14.88 2.04 -4.82
N THR A 57 -14.26 1.49 -5.86
CA THR A 57 -12.86 1.06 -5.81
C THR A 57 -12.10 1.76 -6.94
N PRO A 58 -11.47 2.92 -6.67
CA PRO A 58 -10.59 3.59 -7.61
C PRO A 58 -9.39 2.72 -8.03
N LEU A 59 -8.61 3.25 -8.97
CA LEU A 59 -7.45 2.55 -9.54
C LEU A 59 -6.35 2.27 -8.50
N ASP A 60 -6.32 3.02 -7.40
CA ASP A 60 -5.31 2.96 -6.32
C ASP A 60 -5.49 1.79 -5.33
N THR A 61 -6.39 0.85 -5.63
CA THR A 61 -6.69 -0.39 -4.87
C THR A 61 -7.38 -0.22 -3.52
N ARG A 62 -7.59 1.01 -3.02
CA ARG A 62 -8.34 1.23 -1.78
C ARG A 62 -9.85 1.12 -2.04
N SER A 63 -10.56 0.31 -1.27
CA SER A 63 -12.02 0.23 -1.33
C SER A 63 -12.68 1.31 -0.47
N TRP A 64 -13.53 2.12 -1.08
CA TRP A 64 -14.34 3.14 -0.42
C TRP A 64 -15.81 2.72 -0.35
N ILE A 65 -16.47 3.01 0.76
CA ILE A 65 -17.90 2.74 0.96
C ILE A 65 -18.64 4.06 1.19
N GLY A 66 -19.74 4.25 0.47
CA GLY A 66 -20.58 5.43 0.58
C GLY A 66 -21.29 5.50 1.94
N ASP A 67 -21.43 6.71 2.47
CA ASP A 67 -22.10 6.93 3.76
C ASP A 67 -23.65 6.91 3.66
N ILE A 68 -24.23 7.12 2.48
CA ILE A 68 -25.67 7.20 2.28
C ILE A 68 -26.30 5.82 2.54
N ASN A 69 -27.24 5.78 3.48
CA ASN A 69 -27.91 4.53 3.91
C ASN A 69 -26.92 3.45 4.39
N SER A 70 -25.74 3.85 4.85
CA SER A 70 -24.74 2.95 5.40
C SER A 70 -24.93 2.75 6.91
N LYS A 71 -24.33 1.70 7.47
CA LYS A 71 -24.24 1.53 8.93
C LYS A 71 -23.36 2.57 9.63
N HIS A 72 -22.59 3.35 8.85
CA HIS A 72 -21.60 4.30 9.35
C HIS A 72 -22.16 5.71 9.53
N PHE A 73 -23.36 6.01 9.02
CA PHE A 73 -23.98 7.31 9.21
C PHE A 73 -25.42 7.11 9.65
N SER A 74 -25.75 7.61 10.85
CA SER A 74 -27.07 7.32 11.44
C SER A 74 -28.19 8.00 10.66
N GLN A 75 -29.27 7.25 10.40
CA GLN A 75 -30.44 7.77 9.68
C GLN A 75 -31.12 8.93 10.44
N SER A 76 -30.94 9.01 11.76
CA SER A 76 -31.46 10.11 12.60
C SER A 76 -30.81 11.45 12.26
N GLU A 77 -29.51 11.48 11.96
CA GLU A 77 -28.79 12.70 11.58
C GLU A 77 -29.14 13.17 10.16
N GLY A 78 -29.63 12.26 9.31
CA GLY A 78 -30.16 12.60 7.98
C GLY A 78 -31.62 13.07 7.96
N ARG A 79 -32.41 12.84 9.03
CA ARG A 79 -33.88 13.02 9.01
C ARG A 79 -34.34 14.46 9.21
N ASN A 80 -33.54 15.32 9.84
CA ASN A 80 -33.92 16.71 10.13
C ASN A 80 -33.37 17.74 9.12
N LYS A 81 -32.83 17.30 7.96
CA LYS A 81 -32.07 18.16 7.03
C LYS A 81 -30.80 18.77 7.64
N ASP A 82 -30.29 18.13 8.70
CA ASP A 82 -29.07 18.54 9.38
C ASP A 82 -27.83 18.30 8.51
N SER A 83 -27.91 17.45 7.48
CA SER A 83 -26.86 17.34 6.47
C SER A 83 -27.40 17.30 5.04
N VAL A 84 -26.56 17.72 4.10
CA VAL A 84 -26.79 17.69 2.66
C VAL A 84 -25.60 17.03 1.94
N THR A 85 -25.87 16.40 0.80
CA THR A 85 -24.82 15.79 -0.03
C THR A 85 -24.61 16.65 -1.27
N LEU A 86 -23.36 16.96 -1.61
CA LEU A 86 -23.00 17.77 -2.77
C LEU A 86 -21.95 17.08 -3.62
N GLU A 87 -21.97 17.36 -4.92
CA GLU A 87 -20.93 16.94 -5.86
C GLU A 87 -20.05 18.14 -6.26
N ALA A 88 -18.76 17.89 -6.47
CA ALA A 88 -17.81 18.89 -6.94
C ALA A 88 -18.08 19.33 -8.38
N SER A 89 -17.97 20.65 -8.64
CA SER A 89 -18.22 21.23 -9.97
C SER A 89 -17.12 20.95 -11.00
N GLU A 90 -15.87 20.70 -10.56
CA GLU A 90 -14.72 20.48 -11.45
C GLU A 90 -14.20 19.05 -11.31
N GLN A 91 -14.13 18.33 -12.43
CA GLN A 91 -13.75 16.92 -12.51
C GLN A 91 -12.30 16.73 -12.99
N GLN A 92 -11.45 17.75 -12.87
CA GLN A 92 -10.09 17.74 -13.41
C GLN A 92 -9.10 16.85 -12.65
N ILE A 93 -9.54 16.17 -11.58
CA ILE A 93 -8.72 15.34 -10.71
C ILE A 93 -8.71 13.90 -11.22
N VAL A 94 -7.53 13.38 -11.54
CA VAL A 94 -7.27 11.93 -11.63
C VAL A 94 -7.45 11.38 -10.22
N ASP A 95 -8.33 10.38 -10.06
CA ASP A 95 -8.86 9.86 -8.77
C ASP A 95 -9.88 10.77 -8.06
N MET A 96 -11.09 10.76 -8.59
CA MET A 96 -12.25 11.46 -8.05
C MET A 96 -12.86 10.82 -6.79
N VAL A 97 -12.36 9.68 -6.32
CA VAL A 97 -12.85 9.00 -5.12
C VAL A 97 -11.83 9.25 -4.00
N PRO A 98 -12.22 9.82 -2.85
CA PRO A 98 -13.57 10.22 -2.41
C PRO A 98 -13.90 11.69 -2.68
N TYR A 99 -13.10 12.41 -3.48
CA TYR A 99 -13.16 13.87 -3.56
C TYR A 99 -14.31 14.43 -4.43
N ARG A 100 -15.03 13.58 -5.15
CA ARG A 100 -16.17 13.96 -5.99
C ARG A 100 -17.37 14.39 -5.17
N THR A 101 -17.59 13.75 -4.03
CA THR A 101 -18.79 13.91 -3.21
C THR A 101 -18.42 14.34 -1.80
N ALA A 102 -19.32 15.10 -1.16
CA ALA A 102 -19.18 15.45 0.24
C ALA A 102 -20.54 15.47 0.94
N ARG A 103 -20.54 15.12 2.24
CA ARG A 103 -21.64 15.40 3.16
C ARG A 103 -21.30 16.65 3.97
N LEU A 104 -22.14 17.66 3.88
CA LEU A 104 -22.05 18.88 4.68
C LEU A 104 -23.07 18.82 5.80
N SER A 105 -22.64 19.10 7.03
CA SER A 105 -23.53 19.17 8.19
C SER A 105 -23.75 20.63 8.62
N HIS A 106 -24.99 20.98 8.92
CA HIS A 106 -25.41 22.26 9.48
C HIS A 106 -25.47 22.23 11.01
N SER A 107 -25.31 21.06 11.62
CA SER A 107 -25.29 20.85 13.06
C SER A 107 -24.30 19.72 13.43
N GLU A 108 -24.12 19.47 14.72
CA GLU A 108 -23.27 18.39 15.20
C GLU A 108 -23.80 17.02 14.76
N PHE A 109 -22.89 16.13 14.35
CA PHE A 109 -23.22 14.77 13.92
C PHE A 109 -22.06 13.82 14.22
N THR A 110 -22.32 12.51 14.24
CA THR A 110 -21.39 11.45 14.61
C THR A 110 -21.48 10.27 13.64
N TYR A 111 -20.31 9.79 13.19
CA TYR A 111 -20.19 8.51 12.48
C TYR A 111 -20.19 7.32 13.44
#